data_AF-A0A143GLP8-F1
#
_entry.id   AF-A0A143GLP8-F1
#
_cell.length_a   1.000
_cell.length_b   1.000
_cell.length_c   1.000
_cell.angle_alpha   90.00
_cell.angle_beta   90.00
_cell.angle_gamma   90.00
#
_symmetry.space_group_name_H-M   'P 1'
#
loop_
_entity.id
_entity.type
_entity.pdbx_description
1 polymer ?
#
loop_
_entity_poly.entity_id
_entity_poly.type
_entity_poly.pdbx_seq_one_letter_code
_entity_poly.pdbx_strand_id
1 'polypeptide(L)'
;MKFRSVSPSVTDSPQVVTAPKRFSLKVALWLLDSPRLGHSPNVKHFAGHLLKQPARAGVVVAQSRLGQLMCRECGNARDRRIGHELLRQAARAGDRTAQRELGQIED
;
A
#
# COMPACT_ATOMS: atom_id res chain seq x y z
N MET A 1 -0.82 -24.53 -44.08
CA MET A 1 -1.05 -23.38 -43.18
C MET A 1 0.04 -23.39 -42.11
N LYS A 2 0.90 -22.38 -42.07
CA LYS A 2 1.97 -22.23 -41.05
C LYS A 2 1.68 -20.94 -40.29
N PHE A 3 1.25 -21.05 -39.04
CA PHE A 3 1.00 -19.90 -38.18
C PHE A 3 2.31 -19.41 -37.58
N ARG A 4 2.63 -18.14 -37.86
CA ARG A 4 3.60 -17.32 -37.13
C ARG A 4 2.92 -16.75 -35.88
N SER A 5 3.63 -16.71 -34.76
CA SER A 5 3.58 -15.68 -33.69
C SER A 5 4.71 -16.03 -32.72
N VAL A 6 5.87 -15.37 -32.72
CA VAL A 6 6.20 -14.04 -32.18
C VAL A 6 5.88 -13.92 -30.68
N SER A 7 6.90 -14.23 -29.86
CA SER A 7 7.47 -13.54 -28.66
C SER A 7 6.61 -12.50 -27.91
N PRO A 8 6.78 -12.30 -26.57
CA PRO A 8 8.10 -12.19 -25.95
C PRO A 8 8.31 -12.74 -24.54
N SER A 9 9.58 -13.03 -24.29
CA SER A 9 10.25 -13.19 -23.02
C SER A 9 9.80 -12.16 -22.00
N VAL A 10 9.44 -12.65 -20.81
CA VAL A 10 9.24 -11.86 -19.60
C VAL A 10 10.58 -11.24 -19.23
N THR A 11 10.82 -10.01 -19.69
CA THR A 11 11.90 -9.17 -19.20
C THR A 11 11.56 -8.80 -17.76
N ASP A 12 12.13 -9.55 -16.82
CA ASP A 12 12.34 -9.11 -15.44
C ASP A 12 13.17 -7.82 -15.51
N SER A 13 12.46 -6.70 -15.56
CA SER A 13 13.09 -5.39 -15.46
C SER A 13 13.47 -5.21 -13.99
N PRO A 14 14.77 -5.14 -13.64
CA PRO A 14 15.14 -4.72 -12.31
C PRO A 14 14.69 -3.27 -12.20
N GLN A 15 13.55 -3.06 -11.53
CA GLN A 15 13.05 -1.74 -11.19
C GLN A 15 14.17 -1.09 -10.37
N VAL A 16 14.97 -0.24 -11.03
CA VAL A 16 15.89 0.68 -10.36
C VAL A 16 15.01 1.59 -9.52
N VAL A 17 14.77 1.16 -8.28
CA VAL A 17 13.94 1.88 -7.32
C VAL A 17 14.71 3.14 -6.97
N THR A 18 14.42 4.20 -7.72
CA THR A 18 14.95 5.55 -7.52
C THR A 18 14.86 5.91 -6.03
N ALA A 19 16.02 6.18 -5.44
CA ALA A 19 16.23 6.53 -4.04
C ALA A 19 15.18 7.47 -3.38
N PRO A 20 14.59 8.48 -4.07
CA PRO A 20 13.56 9.33 -3.45
C PRO A 20 12.29 8.57 -3.00
N LYS A 21 11.94 7.45 -3.64
CA LYS A 21 10.72 6.68 -3.32
C LYS A 21 10.80 5.97 -1.96
N ARG A 22 12.02 5.64 -1.52
CA ARG A 22 12.26 5.01 -0.22
C ARG A 22 12.22 6.01 0.92
N PHE A 23 12.62 7.26 0.64
CA PHE A 23 12.60 8.32 1.63
C PHE A 23 11.16 8.71 2.01
N SER A 24 10.29 8.92 1.02
CA SER A 24 8.88 9.24 1.28
C SER A 24 8.14 8.14 2.05
N LEU A 25 8.40 6.87 1.73
CA LEU A 25 7.88 5.73 2.48
C LEU A 25 8.35 5.75 3.94
N LYS A 26 9.66 5.91 4.19
CA LYS A 26 10.22 5.95 5.54
C LYS A 26 9.64 7.09 6.37
N VAL A 27 9.52 8.29 5.78
CA VAL A 27 8.90 9.44 6.44
C VAL A 27 7.44 9.16 6.77
N ALA A 28 6.68 8.60 5.82
CA ALA A 28 5.27 8.28 6.06
C ALA A 28 5.08 7.26 7.18
N LEU A 29 5.92 6.21 7.22
CA LEU A 29 5.90 5.24 8.30
C LEU A 29 6.28 5.87 9.64
N TRP A 30 7.34 6.67 9.67
CA TRP A 30 7.79 7.35 10.88
C TRP A 30 6.73 8.31 11.44
N LEU A 31 6.02 9.03 10.57
CA LEU A 31 4.91 9.91 10.95
C LEU A 31 3.75 9.14 11.60
N LEU A 32 3.43 7.94 11.09
CA LEU A 32 2.37 7.10 11.63
C LEU A 32 2.76 6.37 12.91
N ASP A 33 4.03 6.01 13.06
CA ASP A 33 4.56 5.30 14.23
C ASP A 33 4.84 6.24 15.42
N SER A 34 4.91 7.55 15.16
CA SER A 34 5.11 8.56 16.19
C SER A 34 3.84 8.77 17.04
N PRO A 35 3.82 8.43 18.34
CA PRO A 35 2.59 8.46 19.15
C PRO A 35 2.01 9.86 19.33
N ARG A 36 2.82 10.92 19.21
CA ARG A 36 2.35 12.31 19.30
C ARG A 36 1.74 12.84 18.00
N LEU A 37 2.20 12.33 16.86
CA LEU A 37 1.84 12.85 15.53
C LEU A 37 0.81 11.96 14.84
N GLY A 38 0.87 10.65 15.06
CA GLY A 38 0.01 9.65 14.45
C GLY A 38 -1.46 9.74 14.88
N HIS A 39 -1.78 10.43 15.98
CA HIS A 39 -3.17 10.69 16.38
C HIS A 39 -3.80 11.87 15.65
N SER A 40 -3.00 12.76 15.05
CA SER A 40 -3.55 13.92 14.36
C SER A 40 -4.06 13.53 12.96
N PRO A 41 -5.28 13.95 12.58
CA PRO A 41 -5.86 13.61 11.28
C PRO A 41 -5.01 14.17 10.14
N ASN A 42 -4.46 15.37 10.29
CA ASN A 42 -3.63 16.03 9.27
C ASN A 42 -2.37 15.20 8.94
N VAL A 43 -1.69 14.65 9.95
CA VAL A 43 -0.52 13.80 9.74
C VAL A 43 -0.91 12.50 9.07
N LYS A 44 -2.02 11.88 9.47
CA LYS A 44 -2.53 10.67 8.82
C LYS A 44 -2.87 10.90 7.34
N HIS A 45 -3.52 12.02 7.01
CA HIS A 45 -3.81 12.39 5.63
C HIS A 45 -2.52 12.62 4.83
N PHE A 46 -1.55 13.33 5.41
CA PHE A 46 -0.26 13.59 4.76
C PHE A 46 0.54 12.30 4.54
N ALA A 47 0.62 11.43 5.56
CA ALA A 47 1.24 10.12 5.46
C ALA A 47 0.53 9.25 4.41
N GLY A 48 -0.81 9.24 4.40
CA GLY A 48 -1.59 8.58 3.36
C GLY A 48 -1.26 9.09 1.95
N HIS A 49 -1.08 10.40 1.79
CA HIS A 49 -0.66 10.99 0.51
C HIS A 49 0.74 10.52 0.10
N LEU A 50 1.69 10.48 1.03
CA LEU A 50 3.04 9.95 0.78
C LEU A 50 3.02 8.45 0.46
N LEU A 51 2.12 7.67 1.05
CA LEU A 51 1.97 6.23 0.82
C LEU A 51 1.26 5.89 -0.49
N LYS A 52 0.49 6.81 -1.10
CA LYS A 52 -0.21 6.57 -2.38
C LYS A 52 0.75 6.16 -3.50
N GLN A 53 1.89 6.82 -3.62
CA GLN A 53 2.87 6.49 -4.66
C GLN A 53 3.52 5.11 -4.46
N PRO A 54 4.11 4.78 -3.28
CA PRO A 54 4.70 3.46 -3.06
C PRO A 54 3.66 2.33 -3.04
N ALA A 55 2.43 2.58 -2.59
CA ALA A 55 1.35 1.60 -2.68
C ALA A 55 0.99 1.25 -4.13
N ARG A 56 0.97 2.26 -5.02
CA ARG A 56 0.79 2.06 -6.47
C ARG A 56 1.99 1.36 -7.12
N ALA A 57 3.19 1.55 -6.57
CA ALA A 57 4.40 0.87 -7.02
C ALA A 57 4.49 -0.59 -6.55
N GLY A 58 3.48 -1.11 -5.83
CA GLY A 58 3.45 -2.48 -5.34
C GLY A 58 4.24 -2.71 -4.05
N VAL A 59 4.62 -1.66 -3.33
CA VAL A 59 5.30 -1.81 -2.04
C VAL A 59 4.28 -2.30 -1.00
N VAL A 60 4.40 -3.56 -0.62
CA VAL A 60 3.50 -4.29 0.30
C VAL A 60 3.25 -3.51 1.59
N VAL A 61 4.31 -3.02 2.25
CA VAL A 61 4.22 -2.25 3.51
C VAL A 61 3.46 -0.94 3.32
N ALA A 62 3.55 -0.31 2.14
CA ALA A 62 2.81 0.91 1.86
C ALA A 62 1.34 0.63 1.61
N GLN A 63 1.02 -0.47 0.92
CA GLN A 63 -0.34 -0.91 0.68
C GLN A 63 -1.06 -1.24 1.98
N SER A 64 -0.40 -1.97 2.90
CA SER A 64 -1.01 -2.32 4.19
C SER A 64 -1.27 -1.09 5.06
N ARG A 65 -0.31 -0.16 5.13
CA ARG A 65 -0.45 1.07 5.92
C ARG A 65 -1.47 2.04 5.35
N LEU A 66 -1.49 2.22 4.02
CA LEU A 66 -2.51 3.03 3.36
C LEU A 66 -3.89 2.40 3.52
N GLY A 67 -4.00 1.08 3.37
CA GLY A 67 -5.24 0.33 3.55
C GLY A 67 -5.80 0.50 4.97
N GLN A 68 -4.96 0.36 6.00
CA GLN A 68 -5.34 0.63 7.40
C GLN A 68 -5.88 2.04 7.60
N LEU A 69 -5.17 3.05 7.08
CA LEU A 69 -5.61 4.44 7.17
C LEU A 69 -6.96 4.67 6.48
N MET A 70 -7.16 4.10 5.28
CA MET A 70 -8.42 4.24 4.56
C MET A 70 -9.58 3.52 5.26
N CYS A 71 -9.33 2.37 5.89
CA CYS A 71 -10.37 1.65 6.62
C CYS A 71 -10.76 2.36 7.93
N ARG A 72 -9.79 2.95 8.62
CA ARG A 72 -10.00 3.60 9.93
C ARG A 72 -10.48 5.05 9.84
N GLU A 73 -9.95 5.83 8.91
CA GLU A 73 -10.18 7.28 8.84
C GLU A 73 -11.28 7.67 7.84
N CYS A 74 -11.64 6.82 6.86
CA CYS A 74 -12.66 7.18 5.87
C CYS A 74 -14.05 6.66 6.23
N GLY A 75 -14.98 7.60 6.45
CA GLY A 75 -16.42 7.31 6.54
C GLY A 75 -17.06 6.90 5.21
N ASN A 76 -16.37 7.10 4.10
CA ASN A 76 -16.86 6.83 2.76
C ASN A 76 -16.70 5.35 2.37
N ALA A 77 -17.78 4.71 1.92
CA ALA A 77 -17.80 3.28 1.57
C ALA A 77 -16.85 2.94 0.41
N ARG A 78 -16.66 3.87 -0.53
CA ARG A 78 -15.74 3.68 -1.66
C ARG A 78 -14.30 3.55 -1.20
N ASP A 79 -13.87 4.44 -0.30
CA ASP A 79 -12.49 4.45 0.20
C ASP A 79 -12.22 3.23 1.08
N ARG A 80 -13.20 2.80 1.89
CA ARG A 80 -13.11 1.52 2.59
C ARG A 80 -12.89 0.35 1.63
N ARG A 81 -13.67 0.25 0.55
CA ARG A 81 -13.50 -0.83 -0.44
C ARG A 81 -12.10 -0.83 -1.06
N ILE A 82 -11.56 0.34 -1.40
CA ILE A 82 -10.19 0.47 -1.92
C ILE A 82 -9.17 0.04 -0.85
N GLY A 83 -9.37 0.47 0.40
CA GLY A 83 -8.52 0.09 1.53
C GLY A 83 -8.48 -1.42 1.76
N HIS A 84 -9.63 -2.09 1.72
CA HIS A 84 -9.72 -3.55 1.83
C HIS A 84 -8.99 -4.26 0.70
N GLU A 85 -9.11 -3.78 -0.54
CA GLU A 85 -8.42 -4.41 -1.67
C GLU A 85 -6.90 -4.26 -1.55
N LEU A 86 -6.42 -3.10 -1.07
CA LEU A 86 -5.00 -2.90 -0.74
C LEU A 86 -4.53 -3.84 0.37
N LEU A 87 -5.33 -4.02 1.42
CA LEU A 87 -5.03 -4.96 2.50
C LEU A 87 -5.00 -6.39 1.98
N ARG A 88 -5.93 -6.79 1.10
CA ARG A 88 -5.96 -8.12 0.49
C ARG A 88 -4.71 -8.39 -0.34
N GLN A 89 -4.28 -7.41 -1.13
CA GLN A 89 -3.04 -7.51 -1.91
C GLN A 89 -1.82 -7.65 -0.99
N ALA A 90 -1.73 -6.83 0.05
CA ALA A 90 -0.63 -6.90 1.01
C ALA A 90 -0.63 -8.23 1.80
N ALA A 91 -1.81 -8.73 2.18
CA ALA A 91 -1.96 -10.00 2.89
C ALA A 91 -1.55 -11.20 2.03
N ARG A 92 -1.88 -11.18 0.73
CA ARG A 92 -1.42 -12.19 -0.25
C ARG A 92 0.09 -12.15 -0.45
N ALA A 93 0.69 -10.97 -0.37
CA ALA A 93 2.13 -10.80 -0.42
C ALA A 93 2.86 -11.16 0.90
N GLY A 94 2.12 -11.61 1.93
CA GLY A 94 2.67 -12.07 3.20
C GLY A 94 2.76 -11.02 4.31
N ASP A 95 2.12 -9.85 4.16
CA ASP A 95 2.08 -8.84 5.23
C ASP A 95 1.17 -9.29 6.38
N ARG A 96 1.80 -9.65 7.50
CA ARG A 96 1.12 -10.05 8.73
C ARG A 96 0.19 -8.97 9.28
N THR A 97 0.54 -7.70 9.08
CA THR A 97 -0.31 -6.61 9.56
C THR A 97 -1.58 -6.55 8.75
N ALA A 98 -1.48 -6.69 7.43
CA ALA A 98 -2.66 -6.68 6.57
C ALA A 98 -3.57 -7.89 6.84
N GLN A 99 -2.99 -9.07 7.06
CA GLN A 99 -3.74 -10.27 7.45
C GLN A 99 -4.52 -10.07 8.75
N ARG A 100 -3.88 -9.50 9.78
CA ARG A 100 -4.53 -9.23 11.06
C ARG A 100 -5.67 -8.22 10.92
N GLU A 101 -5.47 -7.15 10.17
CA GLU A 101 -6.50 -6.12 9.98
C GLU A 101 -7.67 -6.64 9.13
N LEU A 102 -7.42 -7.49 8.14
CA LEU A 102 -8.51 -8.16 7.41
C LEU A 102 -9.33 -9.05 8.33
N GLY A 103 -8.68 -9.82 9.21
CA GLY A 103 -9.39 -10.62 10.22
C GLY A 103 -10.28 -9.75 11.11
N GLN A 104 -9.78 -8.60 11.57
CA GLN A 104 -10.57 -7.66 12.39
C GLN A 104 -11.75 -6.99 11.67
N ILE A 105 -11.77 -7.01 10.34
CA ILE A 105 -12.88 -6.43 9.57
C ILE A 105 -13.87 -7.50 9.10
N GLU A 106 -13.42 -8.76 8.97
CA GLU A 106 -14.26 -9.90 8.60
C GLU A 106 -15.01 -10.50 9.80
N ASP A 107 -14.48 -10.35 11.03
CA ASP A 107 -15.18 -10.60 12.30
C ASP A 107 -16.11 -9.45 12.71
#